data_AF-A0A377ZZ93-F1
#
_entry.id   AF-A0A377ZZ93-F1
#
_cell.length_a   1.000
_cell.length_b   1.000
_cell.length_c   1.000
_cell.angle_alpha   90.00
_cell.angle_beta   90.00
_cell.angle_gamma   90.00
#
_symmetry.space_group_name_H-M   'P 1'
#
loop_
_entity.id
_entity.type
_entity.pdbx_description
1 polymer ?
#
loop_
_entity_poly.entity_id
_entity_poly.type
_entity_poly.pdbx_seq_one_letter_code
_entity_poly.pdbx_strand_id
1 'polypeptide(L)'
;MLADDPDYSFDILEARHAIEASTAWHAAMRATDADKEIIRLCFEATQSEDPDIASQADVRFHLAIAEASHNVVLLQTMRGFFDLLHSSVKQSRQRMYQVPPVFARLTEQHQAVMEAIVAGDAEAARQAMMGHLGFVHATIKRF
;
A
#
# COMPACT_ATOMS: atom_id res chain seq x y z
N MET A 1 -1.92 25.84 8.37
CA MET A 1 -1.17 25.19 7.26
C MET A 1 -2.06 24.10 6.67
N LEU A 2 -1.78 23.60 5.46
CA LEU A 2 -2.49 22.46 4.86
C LEU A 2 -2.55 21.24 5.80
N ALA A 3 -1.53 21.04 6.64
CA ALA A 3 -1.47 19.96 7.64
C ALA A 3 -2.40 20.14 8.85
N ASP A 4 -3.00 21.33 9.04
CA ASP A 4 -3.97 21.60 10.13
C ASP A 4 -5.43 21.38 9.66
N ASP A 5 -5.62 21.03 8.39
CA ASP A 5 -6.94 20.70 7.85
C ASP A 5 -7.34 19.28 8.32
N PRO A 6 -8.48 19.13 9.02
CA PRO A 6 -8.94 17.84 9.54
C PRO A 6 -9.12 16.77 8.44
N ASP A 7 -9.37 17.18 7.18
CA ASP A 7 -9.60 16.27 6.07
C ASP A 7 -8.34 15.94 5.26
N TYR A 8 -7.22 16.62 5.54
CA TYR A 8 -5.96 16.48 4.79
C TYR A 8 -5.45 15.02 4.73
N SER A 9 -5.66 14.27 5.81
CA SER A 9 -5.30 12.85 5.87
C SER A 9 -6.15 11.97 4.94
N PHE A 10 -7.42 12.31 4.75
CA PHE A 10 -8.32 11.62 3.84
C PHE A 10 -8.04 11.98 2.39
N ASP A 11 -7.66 13.22 2.10
CA ASP A 11 -7.23 13.65 0.76
C ASP A 11 -5.98 12.88 0.31
N ILE A 12 -5.03 12.64 1.22
CA ILE A 12 -3.86 11.79 0.93
C ILE A 12 -4.29 10.36 0.60
N LEU A 13 -5.22 9.78 1.37
CA LEU A 13 -5.72 8.42 1.12
C LEU A 13 -6.49 8.33 -0.20
N GLU A 14 -7.25 9.36 -0.56
CA GLU A 14 -7.94 9.46 -1.86
C GLU A 14 -6.92 9.53 -3.01
N ALA A 15 -5.90 10.38 -2.90
CA ALA A 15 -4.85 10.50 -3.91
C ALA A 15 -4.08 9.19 -4.09
N ARG A 16 -3.77 8.49 -2.98
CA ARG A 16 -3.16 7.15 -3.02
C ARG A 16 -3.99 6.15 -3.80
N HIS A 17 -5.32 6.20 -3.68
CA HIS A 17 -6.20 5.30 -4.41
C HIS A 17 -5.97 5.34 -5.92
N ALA A 18 -5.84 6.54 -6.51
CA ALA A 18 -5.58 6.68 -7.94
C ALA A 18 -4.15 6.29 -8.32
N ILE A 19 -3.17 6.75 -7.54
CA ILE A 19 -1.75 6.56 -7.85
C ILE A 19 -1.32 5.10 -7.67
N GLU A 20 -1.71 4.46 -6.57
CA GLU A 20 -1.30 3.08 -6.29
C GLU A 20 -2.00 2.05 -7.18
N ALA A 21 -3.25 2.31 -7.56
CA ALA A 21 -3.92 1.49 -8.57
C ALA A 21 -3.15 1.53 -9.90
N SER A 22 -2.63 2.71 -10.27
CA SER A 22 -1.79 2.87 -11.46
C SER A 22 -0.41 2.21 -11.31
N THR A 23 0.25 2.33 -10.15
CA THR A 23 1.53 1.66 -9.93
C THR A 23 1.40 0.15 -9.96
N ALA A 24 0.36 -0.43 -9.34
CA ALA A 24 0.09 -1.86 -9.37
C ALA A 24 -0.16 -2.37 -10.81
N TRP A 25 -0.95 -1.64 -11.59
CA TRP A 25 -1.19 -1.96 -13.00
C TRP A 25 0.12 -1.95 -13.81
N HIS A 26 0.93 -0.91 -13.65
CA HIS A 26 2.22 -0.81 -14.34
C HIS A 26 3.24 -1.84 -13.87
N ALA A 27 3.26 -2.15 -12.57
CA ALA A 27 4.14 -3.16 -12.00
C ALA A 27 3.83 -4.54 -12.58
N ALA A 28 2.56 -4.93 -12.68
CA ALA A 28 2.17 -6.18 -13.31
C ALA A 28 2.67 -6.28 -14.77
N MET A 29 2.68 -5.17 -15.51
CA MET A 29 3.16 -5.17 -16.90
C MET A 29 4.68 -5.11 -17.06
N ARG A 30 5.41 -4.56 -16.10
CA ARG A 30 6.81 -4.14 -16.27
C ARG A 30 7.79 -4.78 -15.30
N ALA A 31 7.30 -5.36 -14.20
CA ALA A 31 8.14 -5.97 -13.18
C ALA A 31 9.02 -7.07 -13.78
N THR A 32 10.32 -6.95 -13.52
CA THR A 32 11.29 -8.00 -13.78
C THR A 32 11.15 -9.13 -12.76
N ASP A 33 11.80 -10.27 -13.00
CA ASP A 33 11.80 -11.36 -12.02
C ASP A 33 12.42 -10.95 -10.68
N ALA A 34 13.43 -10.06 -10.72
CA ALA A 34 14.03 -9.49 -9.52
C ALA A 34 13.04 -8.59 -8.76
N ASP A 35 12.27 -7.74 -9.47
CA ASP A 35 11.24 -6.91 -8.85
C ASP A 35 10.15 -7.76 -8.18
N LYS A 36 9.71 -8.82 -8.86
CA LYS A 36 8.72 -9.76 -8.33
C LYS A 36 9.20 -10.43 -7.05
N GLU A 37 10.48 -10.79 -6.99
CA GLU A 37 11.06 -11.38 -5.79
C GLU A 37 11.14 -10.37 -4.64
N ILE A 38 11.52 -9.13 -4.90
CA ILE A 38 11.51 -8.06 -3.90
C ILE A 38 10.09 -7.83 -3.36
N ILE A 39 9.07 -7.83 -4.23
CA ILE A 39 7.67 -7.68 -3.83
C ILE A 39 7.24 -8.84 -2.91
N ARG A 40 7.61 -10.09 -3.21
CA ARG A 40 7.32 -11.25 -2.34
C ARG A 40 7.96 -11.10 -0.97
N LEU A 41 9.25 -10.77 -0.91
CA LEU A 41 9.96 -10.57 0.34
C LEU A 41 9.35 -9.43 1.18
N CYS A 42 8.93 -8.35 0.51
CA CYS A 42 8.25 -7.25 1.20
C CYS A 42 6.87 -7.64 1.71
N PHE A 43 6.11 -8.45 0.96
CA PHE A 43 4.84 -9.03 1.42
C PHE A 43 5.02 -9.94 2.64
N GLU A 44 5.99 -10.86 2.61
CA GLU A 44 6.28 -11.73 3.75
C GLU A 44 6.60 -10.92 5.01
N ALA A 45 7.32 -9.81 4.87
CA ALA A 45 7.62 -8.92 5.99
C ALA A 45 6.35 -8.23 6.57
N THR A 46 5.27 -8.04 5.80
CA THR A 46 4.02 -7.47 6.35
C THR A 46 3.30 -8.43 7.28
N GLN A 47 3.63 -9.72 7.26
CA GLN A 47 3.02 -10.75 8.10
C GLN A 47 3.66 -10.87 9.49
N SER A 48 4.55 -9.94 9.86
CA SER A 48 5.17 -9.93 11.18
C SER A 48 4.13 -9.94 12.30
N GLU A 49 4.37 -10.73 13.35
CA GLU A 49 3.55 -10.73 14.57
C GLU A 49 3.70 -9.43 15.39
N ASP A 50 4.73 -8.62 15.11
CA ASP A 50 4.91 -7.29 15.69
C ASP A 50 4.18 -6.24 14.82
N PRO A 51 3.11 -5.59 15.33
CA PRO A 51 2.34 -4.62 14.58
C PRO A 51 3.14 -3.41 14.07
N ASP A 52 4.19 -3.01 14.79
CA ASP A 52 5.03 -1.88 14.39
C ASP A 52 5.98 -2.27 13.25
N ILE A 53 6.47 -3.52 13.25
CA ILE A 53 7.25 -4.06 12.14
C ILE A 53 6.34 -4.25 10.92
N ALA A 54 5.17 -4.86 11.09
CA ALA A 54 4.19 -5.07 10.02
C ALA A 54 3.77 -3.74 9.36
N SER A 55 3.49 -2.71 10.16
CA SER A 55 3.13 -1.36 9.66
C SER A 55 4.26 -0.64 8.93
N GLN A 56 5.53 -0.94 9.23
CA GLN A 56 6.68 -0.44 8.48
C GLN A 56 6.92 -1.24 7.20
N ALA A 57 6.72 -2.56 7.25
CA ALA A 57 6.81 -3.43 6.09
C ALA A 57 5.73 -3.11 5.04
N ASP A 58 4.52 -2.75 5.47
CA ASP A 58 3.43 -2.22 4.62
C ASP A 58 3.93 -1.11 3.68
N VAL A 59 4.56 -0.08 4.24
CA VAL A 59 5.13 1.04 3.46
C VAL A 59 6.15 0.55 2.43
N ARG A 60 7.03 -0.39 2.84
CA ARG A 60 8.04 -0.95 1.94
C ARG A 60 7.42 -1.77 0.81
N PHE A 61 6.37 -2.53 1.10
CA PHE A 61 5.63 -3.29 0.10
C PHE A 61 5.03 -2.39 -0.98
N HIS A 62 4.33 -1.32 -0.58
CA HIS A 62 3.76 -0.35 -1.52
C HIS A 62 4.83 0.40 -2.33
N LEU A 63 5.97 0.75 -1.71
CA LEU A 63 7.09 1.35 -2.43
C LEU A 63 7.76 0.38 -3.41
N ALA A 64 7.90 -0.90 -3.07
CA ALA A 64 8.43 -1.92 -3.97
C ALA A 64 7.55 -2.08 -5.22
N ILE A 65 6.22 -2.05 -5.06
CA ILE A 65 5.29 -2.04 -6.20
C ILE A 65 5.46 -0.76 -7.04
N ALA A 66 5.61 0.40 -6.40
CA ALA A 66 5.83 1.66 -7.11
C ALA A 66 7.16 1.67 -7.89
N GLU A 67 8.22 1.08 -7.34
CA GLU A 67 9.50 0.91 -8.01
C GLU A 67 9.40 -0.05 -9.20
N ALA A 68 8.73 -1.19 -9.02
CA ALA A 68 8.46 -2.18 -10.06
C ALA A 68 7.57 -1.65 -11.21
N SER A 69 6.89 -0.51 -11.02
CA SER A 69 6.17 0.18 -12.10
C SER A 69 7.11 0.76 -13.17
N HIS A 70 8.42 0.85 -12.87
CA HIS A 70 9.46 1.47 -13.70
C HIS A 70 9.06 2.89 -14.15
N ASN A 71 8.37 3.63 -13.28
CA ASN A 71 8.01 5.02 -13.47
C ASN A 71 8.53 5.86 -12.31
N VAL A 72 9.66 6.53 -12.52
CA VAL A 72 10.35 7.33 -11.50
C VAL A 72 9.51 8.46 -10.93
N VAL A 73 8.58 9.02 -11.71
CA VAL A 73 7.68 10.08 -11.22
C VAL A 73 6.66 9.50 -10.24
N LEU A 74 6.05 8.36 -10.57
CA LEU A 74 5.12 7.68 -9.66
C LEU A 74 5.82 7.23 -8.37
N LEU A 75 7.04 6.70 -8.47
CA LEU A 75 7.84 6.35 -7.29
C LEU A 75 8.12 7.57 -6.40
N GLN A 76 8.51 8.70 -6.98
CA GLN A 76 8.77 9.92 -6.24
C GLN A 76 7.49 10.46 -5.57
N THR A 77 6.35 10.43 -6.26
CA THR A 77 5.05 10.81 -5.69
C THR A 77 4.69 9.90 -4.51
N MET A 78 4.89 8.59 -4.65
CA MET A 78 4.62 7.60 -3.60
C MET A 78 5.48 7.82 -2.36
N ARG A 79 6.77 8.16 -2.51
CA ARG A 79 7.64 8.53 -1.39
C ARG A 79 7.09 9.74 -0.63
N GLY A 80 6.69 10.78 -1.37
CA GLY A 80 6.09 11.98 -0.77
C GLY A 80 4.81 11.68 0.00
N PHE A 81 3.94 10.80 -0.51
CA PHE A 81 2.74 10.38 0.23
C PHE A 81 3.06 9.65 1.53
N PHE A 82 4.03 8.74 1.52
CA PHE A 82 4.40 8.02 2.75
C PHE A 82 5.05 8.92 3.81
N ASP A 83 5.81 9.94 3.39
CA ASP A 83 6.34 10.95 4.31
C ASP A 83 5.19 11.73 4.98
N LEU A 84 4.16 12.11 4.22
CA LEU A 84 2.97 12.78 4.76
C LEU A 84 2.11 11.87 5.65
N LEU A 85 2.00 10.58 5.32
CA LEU A 85 1.27 9.62 6.16
C LEU A 85 1.97 9.34 7.48
N HIS A 86 3.30 9.36 7.49
CA HIS A 86 4.07 9.15 8.71
C HIS A 86 3.80 10.24 9.75
N SER A 87 3.45 11.46 9.32
CA SER A 87 3.08 12.56 10.22
C SER A 87 1.58 12.63 10.54
N SER A 88 0.69 12.24 9.61
CA SER A 88 -0.76 12.48 9.74
C SER A 88 -1.60 11.30 10.27
N VAL A 89 -1.29 10.05 9.89
CA VAL A 89 -2.14 8.87 10.20
C VAL A 89 -1.38 7.67 10.72
N LYS A 90 -0.12 7.85 11.10
CA LYS A 90 0.74 6.77 11.62
C LYS A 90 0.06 5.96 12.72
N GLN A 91 -0.56 6.64 13.69
CA GLN A 91 -1.21 5.98 14.81
C GLN A 91 -2.43 5.16 14.37
N SER A 92 -3.30 5.70 13.51
CA SER A 92 -4.48 4.98 13.01
C SER A 92 -4.08 3.74 12.21
N ARG A 93 -3.01 3.83 11.41
CA ARG A 93 -2.46 2.67 10.69
C ARG A 93 -1.92 1.62 11.65
N GLN A 94 -1.13 2.00 12.65
CA GLN A 94 -0.63 1.07 13.68
C GLN A 94 -1.78 0.36 14.41
N ARG A 95 -2.87 1.07 14.75
CA ARG A 95 -4.06 0.45 15.37
C ARG A 95 -4.71 -0.61 14.50
N MET A 96 -4.73 -0.46 13.16
CA MET A 96 -5.26 -1.48 12.26
C MET A 96 -4.50 -2.81 12.37
N TYR A 97 -3.17 -2.75 12.48
CA TYR A 97 -2.31 -3.92 12.68
C TYR A 97 -2.42 -4.54 14.08
N GLN A 98 -3.03 -3.84 15.05
CA GLN A 98 -3.30 -4.37 16.39
C GLN A 98 -4.66 -5.09 16.48
N VAL A 99 -5.52 -4.97 15.47
CA VAL A 99 -6.86 -5.58 15.46
C VAL A 99 -6.82 -6.86 14.60
N PRO A 100 -6.85 -8.07 15.19
CA PRO A 100 -6.63 -9.32 14.46
C PRO A 100 -7.51 -9.53 13.22
N PRO A 101 -8.84 -9.28 13.25
CA PRO A 101 -9.65 -9.46 12.04
C PRO A 101 -9.35 -8.44 10.94
N VAL A 102 -8.88 -7.24 11.30
CA VAL A 102 -8.44 -6.23 10.32
C VAL A 102 -7.11 -6.65 9.73
N PHE A 103 -6.16 -7.08 10.56
CA PHE A 103 -4.85 -7.54 10.11
C PHE A 103 -4.96 -8.73 9.13
N ALA A 104 -5.72 -9.77 9.49
CA ALA A 104 -5.95 -10.91 8.60
C ALA A 104 -6.51 -10.48 7.24
N ARG A 105 -7.46 -9.52 7.23
CA ARG A 105 -8.04 -8.99 6.00
C ARG A 105 -7.03 -8.20 5.17
N LEU A 106 -6.15 -7.42 5.80
CA LEU A 106 -5.08 -6.71 5.10
C LEU A 106 -4.11 -7.70 4.45
N THR A 107 -3.74 -8.77 5.15
CA THR A 107 -2.88 -9.83 4.62
C THR A 107 -3.47 -10.47 3.36
N GLU A 108 -4.76 -10.84 3.39
CA GLU A 108 -5.46 -11.38 2.21
C GLU A 108 -5.42 -10.40 1.03
N GLN A 109 -5.62 -9.11 1.30
CA GLN A 109 -5.63 -8.08 0.26
C GLN A 109 -4.24 -7.81 -0.33
N HIS A 110 -3.20 -7.74 0.51
CA HIS A 110 -1.82 -7.61 0.05
C HIS A 110 -1.40 -8.83 -0.77
N GLN A 111 -1.80 -10.03 -0.35
CA GLN A 111 -1.55 -11.27 -1.10
C GLN A 111 -2.15 -11.20 -2.51
N ALA A 112 -3.42 -10.80 -2.62
CA ALA A 112 -4.10 -10.68 -3.91
C ALA A 112 -3.41 -9.68 -4.86
N VAL A 113 -2.91 -8.55 -4.33
CA VAL A 113 -2.12 -7.58 -5.11
C VAL A 113 -0.81 -8.21 -5.59
N MET A 114 -0.06 -8.84 -4.69
CA MET A 114 1.22 -9.48 -5.00
C MET A 114 1.06 -10.57 -6.07
N GLU A 115 0.08 -11.45 -5.90
CA GLU A 115 -0.20 -12.55 -6.83
C GLU A 115 -0.55 -12.03 -8.23
N ALA A 116 -1.39 -10.99 -8.32
CA ALA A 116 -1.76 -10.40 -9.60
C ALA A 116 -0.55 -9.76 -10.31
N ILE A 117 0.33 -9.07 -9.58
CA ILE A 117 1.57 -8.50 -10.15
C ILE A 117 2.51 -9.61 -10.61
N VAL A 118 2.70 -10.66 -9.80
CA VAL A 118 3.55 -11.80 -10.14
C VAL A 118 3.06 -12.51 -11.41
N ALA A 119 1.74 -12.70 -11.52
CA ALA A 119 1.07 -13.29 -12.68
C ALA A 119 1.10 -12.39 -13.93
N GLY A 120 1.42 -11.11 -13.77
CA GLY A 120 1.39 -10.13 -14.86
C GLY A 120 -0.01 -9.69 -15.28
N ASP A 121 -1.03 -9.91 -14.43
CA ASP A 121 -2.40 -9.48 -14.68
C ASP A 121 -2.59 -8.04 -14.18
N ALA A 122 -2.40 -7.10 -15.10
CA ALA A 122 -2.47 -5.68 -14.79
C ALA A 122 -3.85 -5.23 -14.30
N GLU A 123 -4.92 -5.80 -14.85
CA GLU A 123 -6.27 -5.41 -14.43
C GLU A 123 -6.58 -5.97 -13.04
N ALA A 124 -6.25 -7.25 -12.78
CA ALA A 124 -6.41 -7.83 -11.45
C ALA A 124 -5.59 -7.06 -10.40
N ALA A 125 -4.35 -6.68 -10.72
CA ALA A 125 -3.49 -5.91 -9.80
C ALA A 125 -4.10 -4.55 -9.47
N ARG A 126 -4.64 -3.85 -10.48
CA ARG A 126 -5.35 -2.59 -10.29
C ARG A 126 -6.56 -2.74 -9.38
N GLN A 127 -7.43 -3.71 -9.67
CA GLN A 127 -8.66 -3.93 -8.90
C GLN A 127 -8.36 -4.36 -7.46
N ALA A 128 -7.37 -5.23 -7.26
CA ALA A 128 -6.93 -5.65 -5.93
C ALA A 128 -6.42 -4.45 -5.11
N MET A 129 -5.62 -3.57 -5.70
CA MET A 129 -5.10 -2.38 -5.01
C MET A 129 -6.21 -1.37 -4.69
N MET A 130 -7.15 -1.15 -5.60
CA MET A 130 -8.33 -0.31 -5.34
C MET A 130 -9.17 -0.88 -4.19
N GLY A 131 -9.44 -2.19 -4.20
CA GLY A 131 -10.16 -2.87 -3.12
C GLY A 131 -9.45 -2.76 -1.76
N HIS A 132 -8.13 -2.89 -1.76
CA HIS A 132 -7.30 -2.70 -0.57
C HIS A 132 -7.42 -1.27 0.00
N LEU A 133 -7.19 -0.25 -0.82
CA LEU A 133 -7.22 1.14 -0.36
C LEU A 133 -8.63 1.61 0.03
N GLY A 134 -9.66 1.11 -0.65
CA GLY A 134 -11.06 1.33 -0.25
C GLY A 134 -11.35 0.76 1.15
N PHE A 135 -10.85 -0.45 1.45
CA PHE A 135 -10.96 -1.04 2.78
C PHE A 135 -10.18 -0.24 3.83
N VAL A 136 -8.94 0.17 3.53
CA VAL A 136 -8.11 0.98 4.44
C VAL A 136 -8.80 2.31 4.77
N HIS A 137 -9.29 3.02 3.77
CA HIS A 137 -10.02 4.27 3.96
C HIS A 137 -11.24 4.09 4.87
N ALA A 138 -12.09 3.09 4.57
CA ALA A 138 -13.29 2.82 5.37
C ALA A 138 -12.97 2.39 6.81
N THR A 139 -11.83 1.73 7.02
CA THR A 139 -11.39 1.25 8.33
C THR A 139 -10.82 2.38 9.17
N ILE A 140 -10.00 3.27 8.59
CA ILE A 140 -9.43 4.43 9.31
C ILE A 140 -10.53 5.35 9.84
N LYS A 141 -11.63 5.55 9.08
CA LYS A 141 -12.79 6.35 9.53
C LYS A 141 -13.48 5.81 10.80
N ARG A 142 -13.17 4.58 11.22
CA ARG A 142 -13.75 3.94 12.40
C ARG A 142 -12.83 4.02 13.63
N PHE A 143 -11.63 4.58 13.50
CA PHE A 143 -10.61 4.71 14.55
C PHE A 143 -10.34 6.17 14.92
#